data_AF-A0A950Q586-F1
#
_entry.id   AF-A0A950Q586-F1
#
_cell.length_a   1.000
_cell.length_b   1.000
_cell.length_c   1.000
_cell.angle_alpha   90.00
_cell.angle_beta   90.00
_cell.angle_gamma   90.00
#
_symmetry.space_group_name_H-M   'P 1'
#
loop_
_entity.id
_entity.type
_entity.pdbx_description
1 polymer ?
#
loop_
_entity_poly.entity_id
_entity_poly.type
_entity_poly.pdbx_seq_one_letter_code
_entity_poly.pdbx_strand_id
1 'polypeptide(L)'
;MLAALAFSVEIAFDRDPGLEQASRRTVATGLETIRFYVVAPGTAVAVDSGRRFLAMVSEAMRPAAKPVAQSPAQTAAVPSKPRVAPPPARPVAPTAPAATAPEPAVAPIQFVRVTPKREPPPILVLPEAPPVPVNARASVSPAELVRVTMRLKDNLTKEMLENFSLFLYVSKAEAGPLAQRMYVFKKDDGGNLAMLYNFPASTGREKDEIALDGTRQPSYTPQGYYQLDPNRMYKNHYSGQWHQPMPYSMFFNWENKGLQTGLAIHAATGIEITQLGSRASAGCIRIAPEHAAMLFNLIRTNYKGLAPRFAYDRRTATMSNQGVMMHDAAGNLKMTDGYKVLVFVENYGGENVVAALF
;
A
#
# COMPACT_ATOMS: atom_id res chain seq x y z
N MET A 1 30.34 -20.84 7.68
CA MET A 1 29.56 -20.91 8.94
C MET A 1 29.08 -19.50 9.32
N LEU A 2 28.40 -18.82 8.39
CA LEU A 2 28.06 -17.40 8.46
C LEU A 2 26.67 -17.15 7.82
N ALA A 3 25.74 -18.06 8.14
CA ALA A 3 24.35 -18.02 7.69
C ALA A 3 23.35 -18.10 8.86
N ALA A 4 23.84 -18.02 10.11
CA ALA A 4 23.02 -18.20 11.32
C ALA A 4 22.91 -16.94 12.21
N LEU A 5 23.46 -15.80 11.80
CA LEU A 5 23.37 -14.53 12.56
C LEU A 5 22.50 -13.45 11.89
N ALA A 6 21.91 -13.73 10.73
CA ALA A 6 20.93 -12.83 10.09
C ALA A 6 19.48 -13.09 10.55
N PHE A 7 19.22 -14.16 11.30
CA PHE A 7 17.87 -14.55 11.75
C PHE A 7 17.53 -14.17 13.20
N SER A 8 18.41 -13.44 13.91
CA SER A 8 18.17 -13.03 15.31
C SER A 8 18.07 -11.52 15.52
N VAL A 9 18.17 -10.70 14.46
CA VAL A 9 17.95 -9.24 14.54
C VAL A 9 16.58 -8.83 13.99
N GLU A 10 15.95 -9.64 13.14
CA GLU A 10 14.60 -9.36 12.60
C GLU A 10 13.45 -9.81 13.51
N ILE A 11 13.71 -10.60 14.56
CA ILE A 11 12.69 -11.04 15.53
C ILE A 11 12.60 -10.11 16.75
N ALA A 12 13.56 -9.20 16.94
CA ALA A 12 13.59 -8.30 18.10
C ALA A 12 12.90 -6.94 17.89
N PHE A 13 12.55 -6.56 16.65
CA PHE A 13 11.89 -5.28 16.36
C PHE A 13 10.37 -5.36 16.27
N ASP A 14 9.77 -6.55 16.41
CA ASP A 14 8.32 -6.75 16.33
C ASP A 14 7.63 -6.82 17.71
N ARG A 15 8.35 -6.50 18.80
CA ARG A 15 7.80 -6.60 20.17
C ARG A 15 8.13 -5.45 21.13
N ASP A 16 8.80 -4.37 20.70
CA ASP A 16 9.07 -3.24 21.59
C ASP A 16 8.93 -1.87 20.89
N PRO A 17 7.80 -1.16 21.08
CA PRO A 17 7.56 0.17 20.52
C PRO A 17 8.60 1.22 20.96
N GLY A 18 9.25 1.03 22.11
CA GLY A 18 10.28 1.93 22.63
C GLY A 18 11.58 1.89 21.83
N LEU A 19 11.95 0.71 21.33
CA LEU A 19 13.14 0.50 20.50
C LEU A 19 12.98 1.08 19.09
N GLU A 20 11.76 1.07 18.53
CA GLU A 20 11.46 1.69 17.24
C GLU A 20 11.54 3.22 17.32
N GLN A 21 11.04 3.82 18.40
CA GLN A 21 11.10 5.27 18.60
C GLN A 21 12.54 5.76 18.89
N ALA A 22 13.33 4.98 19.65
CA ALA A 22 14.75 5.26 19.89
C ALA A 22 15.59 5.11 18.60
N SER A 23 15.28 4.13 17.75
CA SER A 23 15.86 3.94 16.42
C SER A 23 15.57 5.15 15.50
N ARG A 24 14.31 5.60 15.43
CA ARG A 24 13.91 6.76 14.61
C ARG A 24 14.56 8.07 15.07
N ARG A 25 14.72 8.28 16.38
CA ARG A 25 15.47 9.44 16.91
C ARG A 25 16.97 9.34 16.61
N THR A 26 17.59 8.18 16.75
CA THR A 26 19.03 7.98 16.50
C THR A 26 19.37 8.16 15.02
N VAL A 27 18.51 7.69 14.11
CA VAL A 27 18.66 7.89 12.66
C VAL A 27 18.43 9.36 12.27
N ALA A 28 17.45 10.04 12.88
CA ALA A 28 17.23 11.47 12.64
C ALA A 28 18.39 12.35 13.13
N THR A 29 18.98 12.05 14.29
CA THR A 29 20.17 12.76 14.80
C THR A 29 21.43 12.42 13.98
N GLY A 30 21.55 11.19 13.47
CA GLY A 30 22.61 10.81 12.53
C GLY A 30 22.54 11.56 11.20
N LEU A 31 21.34 11.74 10.64
CA LEU A 31 21.15 12.48 9.38
C LEU A 31 21.36 14.00 9.50
N GLU A 32 21.03 14.61 10.64
CA GLU A 32 21.33 16.03 10.91
C GLU A 32 22.85 16.27 11.07
N THR A 33 23.58 15.32 11.66
CA THR A 33 25.04 15.46 11.87
C THR A 33 25.83 15.28 10.56
N ILE A 34 25.30 14.53 9.59
CA ILE A 34 25.92 14.31 8.26
C ILE A 34 25.72 15.51 7.31
N ARG A 35 24.83 16.47 7.63
CA ARG A 35 24.64 17.67 6.79
C ARG A 35 25.82 18.65 6.78
N PHE A 36 26.77 18.53 7.71
CA PHE A 36 27.85 19.53 7.86
C PHE A 36 29.29 19.01 7.70
N TYR A 37 29.52 17.72 7.44
CA TYR A 37 30.88 17.19 7.24
C TYR A 37 30.97 16.26 6.03
N VAL A 38 31.69 16.70 4.99
CA VAL A 38 32.08 15.86 3.85
C VAL A 38 33.16 14.88 4.35
N VAL A 39 32.83 13.59 4.44
CA VAL A 39 33.80 12.55 4.82
C VAL A 39 34.33 11.86 3.56
N ALA A 40 35.62 12.04 3.28
CA ALA A 40 36.39 11.26 2.31
C ALA A 40 36.61 9.82 2.83
N PRO A 41 36.81 8.83 1.94
CA PRO A 41 36.80 7.41 2.32
C PRO A 41 38.01 7.02 3.18
N GLY A 42 37.79 6.47 4.39
CA GLY A 42 38.90 5.92 5.20
C GLY A 42 38.67 5.62 6.70
N THR A 43 37.47 5.70 7.26
CA THR A 43 37.26 5.47 8.72
C THR A 43 36.97 4.01 9.07
N ALA A 44 37.79 3.43 9.95
CA ALA A 44 37.52 2.17 10.62
C ALA A 44 36.90 2.43 12.02
N VAL A 45 35.87 1.66 12.37
CA VAL A 45 35.20 1.71 13.67
C VAL A 45 35.55 0.44 14.43
N ALA A 46 36.16 0.57 15.61
CA ALA A 46 36.35 -0.53 16.55
C ALA A 46 35.29 -0.46 17.65
N VAL A 47 34.73 -1.62 18.03
CA VAL A 47 33.69 -1.75 19.05
C VAL A 47 34.29 -2.48 20.25
N ASP A 48 34.23 -1.87 21.44
CA ASP A 48 34.48 -2.56 22.70
C ASP A 48 33.16 -2.87 23.44
N SER A 49 33.19 -4.00 24.13
CA SER A 49 32.14 -4.81 24.76
C SER A 49 31.39 -4.17 25.93
N GLY A 50 31.15 -2.86 25.90
CA GLY A 50 30.46 -2.14 26.97
C GLY A 50 29.71 -0.88 26.52
N ARG A 51 28.69 -1.02 25.66
CA ARG A 51 27.56 -0.06 25.43
C ARG A 51 27.77 1.45 25.69
N ARG A 52 28.88 2.04 25.22
CA ARG A 52 29.04 3.50 25.04
C ARG A 52 29.91 3.78 23.82
N PHE A 53 29.46 4.68 22.95
CA PHE A 53 30.26 5.21 21.84
C PHE A 53 31.03 6.44 22.32
N LEU A 54 32.36 6.40 22.21
CA LEU A 54 33.23 7.57 22.36
C LEU A 54 33.88 7.83 21.00
N ALA A 55 33.55 8.94 20.36
CA ALA A 55 34.22 9.40 19.15
C ALA A 55 35.48 10.19 19.57
N MET A 56 36.66 9.66 19.28
CA MET A 56 37.91 10.40 19.37
C MET A 56 38.22 11.02 18.00
N VAL A 57 38.37 12.34 17.94
CA VAL A 57 38.84 13.06 16.76
C VAL A 57 40.35 13.19 16.85
N SER A 58 41.09 12.53 15.96
CA SER A 58 42.55 12.74 15.83
C SER A 58 42.82 13.84 14.83
N GLU A 59 43.56 14.86 15.26
CA GLU A 59 44.04 15.97 14.44
C GLU A 59 45.11 15.50 13.43
N ALA A 60 45.21 16.23 12.31
CA ALA A 60 45.99 15.87 11.14
C ALA A 60 47.52 15.96 11.35
N MET A 61 48.25 14.91 10.98
CA MET A 61 49.71 14.93 10.85
C MET A 61 50.11 15.06 9.36
N ARG A 62 50.97 16.06 9.06
CA ARG A 62 51.59 16.33 7.76
C ARG A 62 52.47 15.16 7.23
N PRO A 63 52.74 15.07 5.92
CA PRO A 63 53.30 13.88 5.29
C PRO A 63 54.83 13.79 5.46
N ALA A 64 55.34 12.57 5.70
CA ALA A 64 56.77 12.27 5.64
C ALA A 64 57.08 11.26 4.51
N ALA A 65 57.97 11.73 3.63
CA ALA A 65 58.88 11.09 2.67
C ALA A 65 58.76 9.61 2.25
N LYS A 66 58.93 9.40 0.93
CA LYS A 66 59.34 8.14 0.27
C LYS A 66 60.67 7.60 0.82
N PRO A 67 60.89 6.28 0.69
CA PRO A 67 62.18 5.80 0.19
C PRO A 67 62.06 4.87 -1.03
N VAL A 68 63.22 4.71 -1.66
CA VAL A 68 63.51 4.28 -3.03
C VAL A 68 63.64 2.75 -3.16
N ALA A 69 63.43 2.33 -4.41
CA ALA A 69 63.61 1.02 -5.02
C ALA A 69 64.81 0.19 -4.58
N GLN A 70 64.63 -1.14 -4.64
CA GLN A 70 65.65 -2.10 -5.09
C GLN A 70 65.00 -3.25 -5.88
N SER A 71 65.51 -3.45 -7.09
CA SER A 71 65.46 -4.66 -7.92
C SER A 71 66.91 -4.79 -8.45
N PRO A 72 67.50 -6.00 -8.63
CA PRO A 72 67.04 -6.92 -9.68
C PRO A 72 67.34 -8.42 -9.45
N ALA A 73 66.74 -9.30 -10.26
CA ALA A 73 67.46 -10.30 -11.07
C ALA A 73 66.48 -11.19 -11.87
N GLN A 74 66.83 -11.39 -13.14
CA GLN A 74 66.07 -12.05 -14.20
C GLN A 74 66.37 -13.55 -14.29
N THR A 75 65.41 -14.35 -14.77
CA THR A 75 65.48 -15.51 -15.70
C THR A 75 64.15 -16.29 -15.57
N ALA A 76 63.49 -16.87 -16.56
CA ALA A 76 63.62 -16.98 -18.01
C ALA A 76 62.20 -17.23 -18.60
N ALA A 77 62.05 -17.17 -19.92
CA ALA A 77 60.78 -17.11 -20.64
C ALA A 77 60.27 -18.48 -21.19
N VAL A 78 58.92 -18.65 -21.18
CA VAL A 78 58.01 -19.21 -22.24
C VAL A 78 58.01 -20.76 -22.44
N PRO A 79 56.88 -21.45 -22.81
CA PRO A 79 55.68 -20.97 -23.52
C PRO A 79 54.27 -21.36 -23.00
N SER A 80 53.30 -20.57 -23.46
CA SER A 80 51.85 -20.78 -23.47
C SER A 80 51.34 -21.57 -24.69
N LYS A 81 50.27 -22.38 -24.53
CA LYS A 81 49.38 -22.94 -25.58
C LYS A 81 48.06 -23.45 -24.93
N PRO A 82 46.94 -23.66 -25.66
CA PRO A 82 46.01 -22.61 -26.12
C PRO A 82 44.55 -22.82 -25.66
N ARG A 83 43.75 -21.75 -25.75
CA ARG A 83 42.29 -21.72 -25.57
C ARG A 83 41.58 -22.40 -26.76
N VAL A 84 40.69 -23.35 -26.49
CA VAL A 84 39.79 -23.97 -27.49
C VAL A 84 38.40 -23.33 -27.38
N ALA A 85 37.88 -22.86 -28.52
CA ALA A 85 36.51 -22.34 -28.68
C ALA A 85 35.53 -23.48 -29.03
N PRO A 86 34.26 -23.42 -28.60
CA PRO A 86 33.26 -24.38 -29.03
C PRO A 86 32.76 -24.10 -30.47
N PRO A 87 32.45 -25.13 -31.27
CA PRO A 87 32.02 -24.99 -32.66
C PRO A 87 30.54 -24.61 -32.82
N PRO A 88 30.13 -24.03 -33.96
CA PRO A 88 28.74 -23.67 -34.26
C PRO A 88 27.92 -24.89 -34.74
N ALA A 89 26.68 -25.01 -34.26
CA ALA A 89 25.72 -26.01 -34.74
C ALA A 89 25.19 -25.65 -36.14
N ARG A 90 25.17 -26.65 -37.04
CA ARG A 90 24.62 -26.58 -38.41
C ARG A 90 23.16 -27.10 -38.46
N PRO A 91 22.37 -26.69 -39.47
CA PRO A 91 20.93 -26.91 -39.53
C PRO A 91 20.55 -28.30 -40.08
N VAL A 92 19.44 -28.86 -39.59
CA VAL A 92 18.89 -30.15 -40.03
C VAL A 92 17.66 -29.91 -40.92
N ALA A 93 17.63 -30.55 -42.09
CA ALA A 93 16.53 -30.60 -43.05
C ALA A 93 16.19 -32.09 -43.36
N PRO A 94 15.02 -32.39 -43.97
CA PRO A 94 14.09 -33.44 -43.51
C PRO A 94 14.31 -34.82 -44.14
N THR A 95 13.79 -35.85 -43.45
CA THR A 95 13.66 -37.23 -43.96
C THR A 95 12.19 -37.58 -44.21
N ALA A 96 11.93 -38.25 -45.34
CA ALA A 96 10.62 -38.73 -45.82
C ALA A 96 10.43 -40.24 -45.50
N PRO A 97 9.23 -40.82 -45.65
CA PRO A 97 8.60 -41.70 -44.64
C PRO A 97 8.78 -43.21 -44.85
N ALA A 98 8.64 -43.97 -43.76
CA ALA A 98 8.47 -45.43 -43.76
C ALA A 98 7.01 -45.80 -43.47
N ALA A 99 6.58 -46.92 -44.07
CA ALA A 99 5.20 -47.35 -44.24
C ALA A 99 4.46 -47.81 -42.97
N THR A 100 3.14 -47.63 -43.03
CA THR A 100 2.11 -47.79 -41.99
C THR A 100 1.71 -49.25 -41.75
N ALA A 101 1.51 -49.62 -40.48
CA ALA A 101 0.69 -50.77 -40.05
C ALA A 101 -0.55 -50.23 -39.29
N PRO A 102 -1.73 -50.88 -39.36
CA PRO A 102 -2.99 -50.28 -38.94
C PRO A 102 -3.19 -50.31 -37.41
N GLU A 103 -3.57 -49.16 -36.84
CA GLU A 103 -4.06 -49.02 -35.45
C GLU A 103 -5.49 -49.55 -35.30
N PRO A 104 -5.87 -50.07 -34.11
CA PRO A 104 -7.24 -50.46 -33.81
C PRO A 104 -8.14 -49.23 -33.63
N ALA A 105 -9.33 -49.27 -34.23
CA ALA A 105 -10.31 -48.20 -34.19
C ALA A 105 -10.84 -47.94 -32.76
N VAL A 106 -10.52 -46.77 -32.21
CA VAL A 106 -11.18 -46.23 -31.02
C VAL A 106 -12.39 -45.40 -31.46
N ALA A 107 -13.58 -45.75 -30.96
CA ALA A 107 -14.81 -45.03 -31.26
C ALA A 107 -14.74 -43.57 -30.75
N PRO A 108 -15.30 -42.59 -31.48
CA PRO A 108 -15.26 -41.20 -31.06
C PRO A 108 -16.12 -40.98 -29.80
N ILE A 109 -15.50 -40.41 -28.76
CA ILE A 109 -16.21 -39.88 -27.59
C ILE A 109 -17.08 -38.73 -28.07
N GLN A 110 -18.40 -38.87 -27.92
CA GLN A 110 -19.34 -37.78 -28.17
C GLN A 110 -19.20 -36.74 -27.06
N PHE A 111 -18.60 -35.59 -27.38
CA PHE A 111 -18.69 -34.42 -26.52
C PHE A 111 -20.12 -33.87 -26.57
N VAL A 112 -20.91 -34.21 -25.54
CA VAL A 112 -22.16 -33.48 -25.27
C VAL A 112 -21.75 -32.07 -24.87
N ARG A 113 -21.93 -31.14 -25.80
CA ARG A 113 -21.78 -29.70 -25.54
C ARG A 113 -22.96 -29.27 -24.68
N VAL A 114 -22.83 -29.42 -23.36
CA VAL A 114 -23.71 -28.72 -22.43
C VAL A 114 -23.34 -27.26 -22.56
N THR A 115 -24.13 -26.50 -23.31
CA THR A 115 -24.15 -25.05 -23.20
C THR A 115 -24.72 -24.73 -21.82
N PRO A 116 -23.93 -24.26 -20.84
CA PRO A 116 -24.55 -23.62 -19.69
C PRO A 116 -25.33 -22.43 -20.25
N LYS A 117 -26.65 -22.47 -20.08
CA LYS A 117 -27.46 -21.26 -20.23
C LYS A 117 -26.94 -20.31 -19.15
N ARG A 118 -25.97 -19.48 -19.51
CA ARG A 118 -25.44 -18.42 -18.65
C ARG A 118 -26.56 -17.42 -18.54
N GLU A 119 -27.43 -17.63 -17.56
CA GLU A 119 -28.34 -16.60 -17.11
C GLU A 119 -27.46 -15.38 -16.77
N PRO A 120 -27.78 -14.19 -17.30
CA PRO A 120 -27.12 -12.98 -16.86
C PRO A 120 -27.21 -12.96 -15.33
N PRO A 121 -26.14 -12.55 -14.60
CA PRO A 121 -26.29 -12.31 -13.18
C PRO A 121 -27.50 -11.39 -13.00
N PRO A 122 -28.37 -11.64 -12.01
CA PRO A 122 -29.54 -10.82 -11.80
C PRO A 122 -29.08 -9.37 -11.77
N ILE A 123 -29.62 -8.57 -12.69
CA ILE A 123 -29.44 -7.13 -12.66
C ILE A 123 -29.99 -6.74 -11.29
N LEU A 124 -29.10 -6.36 -10.37
CA LEU A 124 -29.52 -5.69 -9.16
C LEU A 124 -30.20 -4.41 -9.61
N VAL A 125 -31.53 -4.45 -9.69
CA VAL A 125 -32.37 -3.28 -9.80
C VAL A 125 -32.20 -2.58 -8.46
N LEU A 126 -31.18 -1.73 -8.40
CA LEU A 126 -31.03 -0.82 -7.27
C LEU A 126 -32.29 0.05 -7.28
N PRO A 127 -33.05 0.11 -6.17
CA PRO A 127 -34.09 1.10 -6.05
C PRO A 127 -33.47 2.46 -6.35
N GLU A 128 -34.19 3.27 -7.13
CA GLU A 128 -33.81 4.66 -7.35
C GLU A 128 -33.51 5.28 -6.00
N ALA A 129 -32.32 5.91 -5.89
CA ALA A 129 -31.78 6.31 -4.61
C ALA A 129 -32.84 7.11 -3.85
N PRO A 130 -33.28 6.67 -2.66
CA PRO A 130 -34.25 7.44 -1.90
C PRO A 130 -33.70 8.85 -1.69
N PRO A 131 -34.56 9.88 -1.62
CA PRO A 131 -34.11 11.24 -1.32
C PRO A 131 -33.19 11.19 -0.11
N VAL A 132 -32.00 11.78 -0.26
CA VAL A 132 -30.90 11.83 0.72
C VAL A 132 -31.48 11.87 2.14
N PRO A 133 -31.35 10.79 2.95
CA PRO A 133 -31.91 10.83 4.29
C PRO A 133 -31.23 11.96 5.05
N VAL A 134 -32.05 12.89 5.54
CA VAL A 134 -31.65 14.11 6.26
C VAL A 134 -30.84 13.78 7.52
N ASN A 135 -30.83 12.52 7.95
CA ASN A 135 -30.12 12.00 9.13
C ASN A 135 -28.67 11.51 8.88
N ALA A 136 -28.12 11.66 7.67
CA ALA A 136 -26.69 11.41 7.39
C ALA A 136 -25.73 12.37 8.13
N ARG A 137 -26.28 13.45 8.70
CA ARG A 137 -25.61 14.40 9.61
C ARG A 137 -25.64 13.97 11.08
N ALA A 138 -26.05 12.73 11.38
CA ALA A 138 -26.27 12.18 12.73
C ALA A 138 -25.42 12.87 13.80
N SER A 139 -26.08 13.39 14.84
CA SER A 139 -25.55 14.32 15.84
C SER A 139 -24.26 13.82 16.48
N VAL A 140 -23.12 14.22 15.93
CA VAL A 140 -21.81 14.08 16.55
C VAL A 140 -21.78 15.06 17.72
N SER A 141 -21.42 14.59 18.92
CA SER A 141 -21.28 15.50 20.06
C SER A 141 -20.22 16.56 19.75
N PRO A 142 -20.34 17.81 20.25
CA PRO A 142 -19.32 18.83 20.00
C PRO A 142 -17.91 18.39 20.38
N ALA A 143 -17.78 17.62 21.47
CA ALA A 143 -16.51 17.07 21.92
C ALA A 143 -15.95 16.02 20.95
N GLU A 144 -16.80 15.13 20.41
CA GLU A 144 -16.38 14.17 19.39
C GLU A 144 -15.96 14.89 18.10
N LEU A 145 -16.73 15.87 17.65
CA LEU A 145 -16.43 16.67 16.46
C LEU A 145 -15.06 17.35 16.57
N VAL A 146 -14.77 17.96 17.72
CA VAL A 146 -13.45 18.56 17.96
C VAL A 146 -12.35 17.51 17.93
N ARG A 147 -12.51 16.37 18.64
CA ARG A 147 -11.51 15.30 18.67
C ARG A 147 -11.20 14.75 17.28
N VAL A 148 -12.22 14.40 16.50
CA VAL A 148 -12.03 13.82 15.17
C VAL A 148 -11.44 14.84 14.19
N THR A 149 -11.84 16.11 14.29
CA THR A 149 -11.31 17.18 13.44
C THR A 149 -9.83 17.44 13.76
N MET A 150 -9.46 17.50 15.04
CA MET A 150 -8.07 17.65 15.47
C MET A 150 -7.24 16.44 15.03
N ARG A 151 -7.72 15.22 15.28
CA ARG A 151 -7.03 13.98 14.86
C ARG A 151 -6.76 13.97 13.36
N LEU A 152 -7.75 14.35 12.55
CA LEU A 152 -7.56 14.46 11.10
C LEU A 152 -6.50 15.52 10.77
N LYS A 153 -6.61 16.74 11.31
CA LYS A 153 -5.65 17.83 11.04
C LYS A 153 -4.22 17.46 11.42
N ASP A 154 -4.01 16.82 12.57
CA ASP A 154 -2.68 16.42 13.06
C ASP A 154 -2.03 15.37 12.16
N ASN A 155 -2.83 14.62 11.40
CA ASN A 155 -2.38 13.60 10.46
C ASN A 155 -2.38 14.08 9.00
N LEU A 156 -2.57 15.37 8.73
CA LEU A 156 -2.47 15.90 7.38
C LEU A 156 -1.23 16.78 7.23
N THR A 157 -0.45 16.52 6.19
CA THR A 157 0.63 17.43 5.81
C THR A 157 0.06 18.70 5.20
N LYS A 158 0.87 19.77 5.17
CA LYS A 158 0.52 21.01 4.46
C LYS A 158 0.17 20.74 3.00
N GLU A 159 0.96 19.91 2.30
CA GLU A 159 0.68 19.55 0.90
C GLU A 159 -0.67 18.88 0.72
N MET A 160 -1.05 17.97 1.63
CA MET A 160 -2.37 17.33 1.60
C MET A 160 -3.50 18.35 1.80
N LEU A 161 -3.37 19.21 2.82
CA LEU A 161 -4.37 20.23 3.12
C LEU A 161 -4.53 21.23 1.98
N GLU A 162 -3.47 21.59 1.27
CA GLU A 162 -3.52 22.54 0.16
C GLU A 162 -4.19 21.94 -1.08
N ASN A 163 -3.88 20.67 -1.39
CA ASN A 163 -4.23 20.08 -2.68
C ASN A 163 -5.54 19.28 -2.70
N PHE A 164 -6.04 18.83 -1.54
CA PHE A 164 -7.32 18.14 -1.45
C PHE A 164 -8.45 19.04 -0.95
N SER A 165 -9.69 18.69 -1.31
CA SER A 165 -10.89 19.47 -1.01
C SER A 165 -11.93 18.66 -0.23
N LEU A 166 -11.93 17.33 -0.34
CA LEU A 166 -12.74 16.42 0.46
C LEU A 166 -11.83 15.43 1.18
N PHE A 167 -12.11 15.16 2.45
CA PHE A 167 -11.36 14.23 3.28
C PHE A 167 -12.31 13.15 3.82
N LEU A 168 -12.00 11.90 3.53
CA LEU A 168 -12.71 10.74 4.07
C LEU A 168 -11.84 10.12 5.15
N TYR A 169 -12.16 10.38 6.41
CA TYR A 169 -11.45 9.79 7.55
C TYR A 169 -12.17 8.54 8.03
N VAL A 170 -11.49 7.40 7.96
CA VAL A 170 -12.02 6.09 8.37
C VAL A 170 -11.27 5.62 9.60
N SER A 171 -11.98 5.53 10.72
CA SER A 171 -11.50 4.78 11.87
C SER A 171 -11.88 3.31 11.70
N LYS A 172 -10.86 2.48 11.50
CA LYS A 172 -10.99 1.03 11.45
C LYS A 172 -10.78 0.35 12.81
N ALA A 173 -10.78 1.12 13.90
CA ALA A 173 -10.70 0.59 15.26
C ALA A 173 -11.84 -0.39 15.53
N GLU A 174 -11.59 -1.36 16.41
CA GLU A 174 -12.60 -2.34 16.82
C GLU A 174 -13.53 -1.78 17.90
N ALA A 175 -12.96 -0.96 18.80
CA ALA A 175 -13.65 -0.36 19.92
C ALA A 175 -13.23 1.09 20.13
N GLY A 176 -14.04 1.81 20.91
CA GLY A 176 -13.90 3.23 21.17
C GLY A 176 -14.96 4.08 20.47
N PRO A 177 -15.15 5.34 20.89
CA PRO A 177 -16.22 6.20 20.40
C PRO A 177 -16.17 6.51 18.89
N LEU A 178 -14.99 6.43 18.26
CA LEU A 178 -14.82 6.67 16.83
C LEU A 178 -14.78 5.38 16.00
N ALA A 179 -14.82 4.20 16.65
CA ALA A 179 -14.57 2.93 15.99
C ALA A 179 -15.59 2.60 14.90
N GLN A 180 -15.11 2.03 13.80
CA GLN A 180 -15.93 1.59 12.66
C GLN A 180 -16.81 2.72 12.12
N ARG A 181 -16.19 3.89 11.90
CA ARG A 181 -16.86 5.06 11.34
C ARG A 181 -16.09 5.65 10.18
N MET A 182 -16.82 6.23 9.24
CA MET A 182 -16.28 7.10 8.21
C MET A 182 -16.85 8.50 8.39
N TYR A 183 -15.96 9.46 8.63
CA TYR A 183 -16.25 10.87 8.70
C TYR A 183 -15.87 11.54 7.37
N VAL A 184 -16.75 12.39 6.86
CA VAL A 184 -16.57 13.10 5.60
C VAL A 184 -16.44 14.58 5.90
N PHE A 185 -15.31 15.18 5.56
CA PHE A 185 -15.06 16.62 5.74
C PHE A 185 -14.88 17.30 4.39
N LYS A 186 -15.55 18.44 4.20
CA LYS A 186 -15.20 19.37 3.13
C LYS A 186 -14.23 20.43 3.66
N LYS A 187 -13.31 20.85 2.79
CA LYS A 187 -12.52 22.07 3.02
C LYS A 187 -13.35 23.26 2.56
N ASP A 188 -13.52 24.25 3.41
CA ASP A 188 -14.10 25.55 3.02
C ASP A 188 -13.05 26.48 2.40
N ASP A 189 -13.50 27.64 1.94
CA ASP A 189 -12.65 28.64 1.27
C ASP A 189 -11.58 29.23 2.21
N GLY A 190 -11.82 29.17 3.53
CA GLY A 190 -10.86 29.56 4.56
C GLY A 190 -9.86 28.46 4.92
N GLY A 191 -9.92 27.29 4.27
CA GLY A 191 -9.07 26.14 4.55
C GLY A 191 -9.50 25.32 5.77
N ASN A 192 -10.64 25.61 6.38
CA ASN A 192 -11.15 24.85 7.52
C ASN A 192 -11.85 23.57 7.06
N LEU A 193 -11.74 22.53 7.88
CA LEU A 193 -12.40 21.25 7.67
C LEU A 193 -13.78 21.28 8.34
N ALA A 194 -14.83 21.34 7.54
CA ALA A 194 -16.21 21.25 7.99
C ALA A 194 -16.74 19.82 7.76
N MET A 195 -17.16 19.16 8.83
CA MET A 195 -17.77 17.83 8.72
C MET A 195 -19.11 17.93 7.96
N LEU A 196 -19.26 17.10 6.93
CA LEU A 196 -20.48 16.93 6.17
C LEU A 196 -21.30 15.75 6.68
N TYR A 197 -20.64 14.62 6.88
CA TYR A 197 -21.29 13.35 7.19
C TYR A 197 -20.48 12.52 8.16
N ASN A 198 -21.19 11.63 8.85
CA ASN A 198 -20.61 10.62 9.72
C ASN A 198 -21.39 9.31 9.55
N PHE A 199 -20.74 8.30 8.96
CA PHE A 199 -21.36 7.02 8.63
C PHE A 199 -20.82 5.90 9.51
N PRO A 200 -21.68 5.00 10.02
CA PRO A 200 -21.23 3.66 10.38
C PRO A 200 -20.54 3.01 9.17
N ALA A 201 -19.37 2.45 9.41
CA ALA A 201 -18.58 1.74 8.41
C ALA A 201 -18.34 0.30 8.89
N SER A 202 -18.09 -0.61 7.95
CA SER A 202 -17.57 -1.94 8.28
C SER A 202 -16.29 -2.17 7.50
N THR A 203 -15.19 -2.37 8.22
CA THR A 203 -13.86 -2.62 7.66
C THR A 203 -13.52 -4.10 7.73
N GLY A 204 -12.32 -4.44 7.29
CA GLY A 204 -11.75 -5.78 7.32
C GLY A 204 -11.85 -6.44 8.69
N ARG A 205 -12.00 -7.77 8.68
CA ARG A 205 -11.98 -8.63 9.87
C ARG A 205 -10.59 -8.74 10.52
N GLU A 206 -9.56 -8.22 9.86
CA GLU A 206 -8.18 -8.16 10.35
C GLU A 206 -7.57 -9.53 10.66
N LYS A 207 -7.83 -10.50 9.79
CA LYS A 207 -7.32 -11.87 9.92
C LYS A 207 -6.84 -12.42 8.60
N ASP A 208 -5.92 -13.37 8.67
CA ASP A 208 -5.60 -14.25 7.57
C ASP A 208 -6.72 -15.29 7.42
N GLU A 209 -7.32 -15.37 6.24
CA GLU A 209 -8.36 -16.36 5.93
C GLU A 209 -7.82 -17.36 4.91
N ILE A 210 -8.38 -18.56 4.92
CA ILE A 210 -8.11 -19.57 3.90
C ILE A 210 -9.36 -19.68 3.05
N ALA A 211 -9.23 -19.39 1.76
CA ALA A 211 -10.31 -19.56 0.81
C ALA A 211 -10.58 -21.04 0.54
N LEU A 212 -11.72 -21.33 -0.10
CA LEU A 212 -12.14 -22.69 -0.43
C LEU A 212 -11.13 -23.43 -1.31
N ASP A 213 -10.34 -22.71 -2.10
CA ASP A 213 -9.27 -23.24 -2.95
C ASP A 213 -7.93 -23.43 -2.21
N GLY A 214 -7.90 -23.20 -0.89
CA GLY A 214 -6.71 -23.32 -0.04
C GLY A 214 -5.78 -22.10 -0.07
N THR A 215 -6.12 -21.05 -0.84
CA THR A 215 -5.29 -19.83 -0.89
C THR A 215 -5.48 -18.96 0.35
N ARG A 216 -4.40 -18.30 0.80
CA ARG A 216 -4.50 -17.28 1.85
C ARG A 216 -5.13 -16.01 1.28
N GLN A 217 -6.24 -15.59 1.88
CA GLN A 217 -6.96 -14.37 1.55
C GLN A 217 -7.05 -13.47 2.80
N PRO A 218 -6.07 -12.57 3.01
CA PRO A 218 -6.11 -11.62 4.10
C PRO A 218 -7.34 -10.71 4.02
N SER A 219 -8.04 -10.54 5.13
CA SER A 219 -9.20 -9.64 5.26
C SER A 219 -8.87 -8.36 6.04
N TYR A 220 -7.67 -7.82 5.83
CA TYR A 220 -7.25 -6.55 6.44
C TYR A 220 -7.76 -5.36 5.63
N THR A 221 -8.15 -4.29 6.31
CA THR A 221 -8.20 -2.95 5.71
C THR A 221 -6.89 -2.23 6.05
N PRO A 222 -5.94 -2.11 5.11
CA PRO A 222 -4.66 -1.49 5.40
C PRO A 222 -4.81 -0.03 5.82
N GLN A 223 -4.01 0.39 6.81
CA GLN A 223 -3.92 1.78 7.22
C GLN A 223 -3.14 2.60 6.20
N GLY A 224 -3.42 3.90 6.13
CA GLY A 224 -2.69 4.83 5.30
C GLY A 224 -3.57 5.83 4.56
N TYR A 225 -2.97 6.45 3.56
CA TYR A 225 -3.58 7.48 2.72
C TYR A 225 -3.82 6.95 1.32
N TYR A 226 -5.00 7.22 0.77
CA TYR A 226 -5.41 6.73 -0.54
C TYR A 226 -6.13 7.83 -1.34
N GLN A 227 -6.01 7.73 -2.65
CA GLN A 227 -6.83 8.49 -3.60
C GLN A 227 -7.84 7.56 -4.24
N LEU A 228 -8.92 8.11 -4.79
CA LEU A 228 -9.89 7.34 -5.58
C LEU A 228 -9.45 7.27 -7.03
N ASP A 229 -9.66 6.12 -7.65
CA ASP A 229 -9.36 5.86 -9.06
C ASP A 229 -10.52 6.34 -9.95
N PRO A 230 -10.34 7.39 -10.77
CA PRO A 230 -11.39 7.93 -11.62
C PRO A 230 -11.92 6.94 -12.66
N ASN A 231 -11.12 5.92 -13.00
CA ASN A 231 -11.48 4.91 -13.99
C ASN A 231 -12.16 3.69 -13.36
N ARG A 232 -12.18 3.60 -12.02
CA ARG A 232 -12.78 2.48 -11.27
C ARG A 232 -13.85 2.96 -10.30
N MET A 233 -14.79 3.74 -10.82
CA MET A 233 -16.00 4.21 -10.14
C MET A 233 -17.24 3.53 -10.75
N TYR A 234 -17.75 2.48 -10.12
CA TYR A 234 -18.81 1.64 -10.67
C TYR A 234 -20.10 1.71 -9.85
N LYS A 235 -21.23 2.02 -10.50
CA LYS A 235 -22.55 1.90 -9.85
C LYS A 235 -22.87 0.46 -9.49
N ASN A 236 -22.52 -0.48 -10.37
CA ASN A 236 -22.68 -1.91 -10.19
C ASN A 236 -21.31 -2.56 -10.39
N HIS A 237 -20.82 -3.26 -9.38
CA HIS A 237 -19.61 -4.06 -9.46
C HIS A 237 -19.85 -5.38 -8.74
N TYR A 238 -19.14 -6.42 -9.15
CA TYR A 238 -19.17 -7.72 -8.49
C TYR A 238 -17.72 -8.18 -8.29
N SER A 239 -17.34 -8.42 -7.04
CA SER A 239 -16.00 -8.87 -6.68
C SER A 239 -15.77 -10.28 -7.20
N GLY A 240 -14.78 -10.47 -8.07
CA GLY A 240 -14.35 -11.80 -8.48
C GLY A 240 -13.66 -12.58 -7.34
N GLN A 241 -12.89 -11.90 -6.48
CA GLN A 241 -12.18 -12.53 -5.38
C GLN A 241 -13.13 -12.99 -4.27
N TRP A 242 -14.08 -12.13 -3.89
CA TRP A 242 -14.97 -12.40 -2.77
C TRP A 242 -16.36 -12.90 -3.18
N HIS A 243 -16.66 -12.93 -4.49
CA HIS A 243 -17.95 -13.37 -5.03
C HIS A 243 -19.15 -12.60 -4.44
N GLN A 244 -18.99 -11.28 -4.28
CA GLN A 244 -19.98 -10.41 -3.64
C GLN A 244 -20.30 -9.18 -4.50
N PRO A 245 -21.57 -8.73 -4.52
CA PRO A 245 -21.91 -7.46 -5.13
C PRO A 245 -21.31 -6.30 -4.34
N MET A 246 -20.82 -5.29 -5.05
CA MET A 246 -20.27 -4.06 -4.49
C MET A 246 -20.93 -2.85 -5.18
N PRO A 247 -22.18 -2.51 -4.85
CA PRO A 247 -22.85 -1.35 -5.45
C PRO A 247 -22.14 -0.05 -5.05
N TYR A 248 -22.15 0.94 -5.96
CA TYR A 248 -21.48 2.24 -5.78
C TYR A 248 -20.01 2.11 -5.36
N SER A 249 -19.29 1.18 -5.98
CA SER A 249 -17.87 0.94 -5.75
C SER A 249 -17.02 2.14 -6.15
N MET A 250 -16.20 2.58 -5.19
CA MET A 250 -15.21 3.64 -5.33
C MET A 250 -13.85 3.04 -4.98
N PHE A 251 -13.16 2.53 -6.00
CA PHE A 251 -11.89 1.85 -5.82
C PHE A 251 -10.76 2.84 -5.51
N PHE A 252 -9.81 2.40 -4.70
CA PHE A 252 -8.61 3.18 -4.42
C PHE A 252 -7.66 3.10 -5.61
N ASN A 253 -7.04 4.23 -5.92
CA ASN A 253 -5.91 4.30 -6.83
C ASN A 253 -4.66 3.89 -6.03
N TRP A 254 -4.50 2.59 -5.80
CA TRP A 254 -3.38 2.06 -5.05
C TRP A 254 -2.87 0.78 -5.69
N GLU A 255 -1.60 0.82 -6.07
CA GLU A 255 -0.86 -0.27 -6.69
C GLU A 255 0.15 -0.80 -5.68
N ASN A 256 0.21 -2.11 -5.54
CA ASN A 256 1.14 -2.79 -4.64
C ASN A 256 1.79 -3.95 -5.39
N LYS A 257 3.12 -3.94 -5.49
CA LYS A 257 3.91 -4.95 -6.21
C LYS A 257 3.44 -5.19 -7.66
N GLY A 258 3.13 -4.11 -8.36
CA GLY A 258 2.71 -4.14 -9.77
C GLY A 258 1.26 -4.52 -9.98
N LEU A 259 0.49 -4.73 -8.91
CA LEU A 259 -0.91 -5.12 -8.98
C LEU A 259 -1.81 -4.00 -8.46
N GLN A 260 -2.82 -3.66 -9.26
CA GLN A 260 -3.86 -2.75 -8.81
C GLN A 260 -4.69 -3.44 -7.73
N THR A 261 -4.81 -2.80 -6.56
CA THR A 261 -5.50 -3.42 -5.43
C THR A 261 -7.03 -3.44 -5.63
N GLY A 262 -7.70 -4.38 -4.97
CA GLY A 262 -9.16 -4.47 -4.91
C GLY A 262 -9.79 -3.64 -3.79
N LEU A 263 -9.00 -2.80 -3.10
CA LEU A 263 -9.46 -2.02 -1.96
C LEU A 263 -10.39 -0.88 -2.42
N ALA A 264 -11.59 -0.81 -1.84
CA ALA A 264 -12.61 0.13 -2.23
C ALA A 264 -13.51 0.54 -1.06
N ILE A 265 -14.21 1.66 -1.24
CA ILE A 265 -15.43 1.99 -0.49
C ILE A 265 -16.63 1.54 -1.32
N HIS A 266 -17.61 0.85 -0.74
CA HIS A 266 -18.83 0.44 -1.45
C HIS A 266 -20.04 0.27 -0.52
N ALA A 267 -21.23 0.11 -1.11
CA ALA A 267 -22.44 -0.21 -0.37
C ALA A 267 -22.40 -1.63 0.22
N ALA A 268 -22.77 -1.78 1.48
CA ALA A 268 -23.12 -3.07 2.06
C ALA A 268 -24.39 -3.63 1.39
N THR A 269 -24.53 -4.96 1.34
CA THR A 269 -25.72 -5.60 0.77
C THR A 269 -26.28 -6.69 1.69
N GLY A 270 -27.60 -6.89 1.66
CA GLY A 270 -28.26 -7.96 2.42
C GLY A 270 -27.89 -7.95 3.91
N ILE A 271 -27.42 -9.09 4.42
CA ILE A 271 -27.05 -9.25 5.84
C ILE A 271 -25.89 -8.33 6.26
N GLU A 272 -25.03 -7.91 5.34
CA GLU A 272 -23.87 -7.05 5.65
C GLU A 272 -24.29 -5.67 6.16
N ILE A 273 -25.51 -5.22 5.84
CA ILE A 273 -26.07 -3.96 6.34
C ILE A 273 -26.16 -3.99 7.87
N THR A 274 -26.50 -5.15 8.43
CA THR A 274 -26.58 -5.35 9.90
C THR A 274 -25.22 -5.39 10.58
N GLN A 275 -24.13 -5.50 9.79
CA GLN A 275 -22.75 -5.58 10.29
C GLN A 275 -22.03 -4.23 10.25
N LEU A 276 -22.68 -3.16 9.73
CA LEU A 276 -22.13 -1.81 9.78
C LEU A 276 -21.88 -1.39 11.23
N GLY A 277 -20.72 -0.78 11.50
CA GLY A 277 -20.23 -0.51 12.85
C GLY A 277 -19.36 -1.62 13.44
N SER A 278 -19.00 -2.65 12.65
CA SER A 278 -18.13 -3.76 13.08
C SER A 278 -17.11 -4.16 11.99
N ARG A 279 -15.99 -4.77 12.41
CA ARG A 279 -14.98 -5.35 11.52
C ARG A 279 -15.48 -6.65 10.89
N ALA A 280 -16.26 -6.54 9.81
CA ALA A 280 -16.95 -7.69 9.21
C ALA A 280 -16.71 -7.86 7.70
N SER A 281 -16.02 -6.92 7.06
CA SER A 281 -15.73 -6.98 5.64
C SER A 281 -14.50 -7.87 5.34
N ALA A 282 -14.31 -8.15 4.06
CA ALA A 282 -13.14 -8.86 3.57
C ALA A 282 -11.95 -7.95 3.25
N GLY A 283 -11.99 -6.68 3.71
CA GLY A 283 -10.93 -5.69 3.55
C GLY A 283 -11.43 -4.34 2.98
N CYS A 284 -12.51 -4.35 2.18
CA CYS A 284 -13.15 -3.11 1.72
C CYS A 284 -13.82 -2.33 2.85
N ILE A 285 -14.10 -1.05 2.63
CA ILE A 285 -14.86 -0.22 3.55
C ILE A 285 -16.32 -0.21 3.10
N ARG A 286 -17.18 -0.88 3.85
CA ARG A 286 -18.62 -0.94 3.59
C ARG A 286 -19.35 0.16 4.33
N ILE A 287 -20.30 0.80 3.67
CA ILE A 287 -21.23 1.77 4.28
C ILE A 287 -22.66 1.48 3.81
N ALA A 288 -23.66 2.11 4.44
CA ALA A 288 -25.05 1.93 4.05
C ALA A 288 -25.28 2.26 2.55
N PRO A 289 -26.18 1.54 1.84
CA PRO A 289 -26.44 1.76 0.42
C PRO A 289 -26.72 3.21 0.04
N GLU A 290 -27.53 3.90 0.83
CA GLU A 290 -27.94 5.28 0.61
C GLU A 290 -26.75 6.24 0.78
N HIS A 291 -25.88 5.97 1.76
CA HIS A 291 -24.65 6.73 1.99
C HIS A 291 -23.63 6.51 0.87
N ALA A 292 -23.49 5.28 0.38
CA ALA A 292 -22.61 4.98 -0.74
C ALA A 292 -23.07 5.67 -2.03
N ALA A 293 -24.37 5.61 -2.34
CA ALA A 293 -24.94 6.31 -3.49
C ALA A 293 -24.71 7.82 -3.42
N MET A 294 -24.97 8.41 -2.25
CA MET A 294 -24.76 9.84 -1.98
C MET A 294 -23.30 10.23 -2.17
N LEU A 295 -22.37 9.52 -1.50
CA LEU A 295 -20.94 9.82 -1.55
C LEU A 295 -20.38 9.66 -2.98
N PHE A 296 -20.78 8.59 -3.66
CA PHE A 296 -20.41 8.33 -5.05
C PHE A 296 -20.78 9.50 -5.96
N ASN A 297 -22.03 9.97 -5.88
CA ASN A 297 -22.50 11.09 -6.69
C ASN A 297 -21.83 12.40 -6.30
N LEU A 298 -21.68 12.68 -5.00
CA LEU A 298 -20.98 13.86 -4.50
C LEU A 298 -19.56 13.96 -5.08
N ILE A 299 -18.81 12.86 -5.00
CA ILE A 299 -17.42 12.81 -5.48
C ILE A 299 -17.36 12.99 -7.00
N ARG A 300 -18.20 12.25 -7.74
CA ARG A 300 -18.20 12.30 -9.21
C ARG A 300 -18.56 13.65 -9.79
N THR A 301 -19.46 14.37 -9.12
CA THR A 301 -19.99 15.65 -9.61
C THR A 301 -19.13 16.82 -9.16
N ASN A 302 -18.66 16.83 -7.91
CA ASN A 302 -18.14 18.07 -7.30
C ASN A 302 -16.62 18.06 -7.08
N TYR A 303 -15.96 16.89 -7.12
CA TYR A 303 -14.56 16.78 -6.69
C TYR A 303 -13.61 16.26 -7.77
N LYS A 304 -14.03 16.22 -9.04
CA LYS A 304 -13.10 15.96 -10.15
C LYS A 304 -12.15 17.14 -10.36
N GLY A 305 -10.91 16.84 -10.71
CA GLY A 305 -9.93 17.84 -11.11
C GLY A 305 -8.50 17.33 -10.99
N LEU A 306 -7.54 18.25 -11.11
CA LEU A 306 -6.13 17.94 -10.90
C LEU A 306 -5.88 17.67 -9.42
N ALA A 307 -5.27 16.52 -9.13
CA ALA A 307 -4.83 16.11 -7.81
C ALA A 307 -3.36 15.63 -7.87
N PRO A 308 -2.58 15.85 -6.81
CA PRO A 308 -1.20 15.37 -6.74
C PRO A 308 -1.19 13.84 -6.71
N ARG A 309 -0.20 13.20 -7.33
CA ARG A 309 -0.03 11.76 -7.24
C ARG A 309 0.73 11.39 -5.99
N PHE A 310 0.39 10.27 -5.37
CA PHE A 310 1.30 9.64 -4.41
C PHE A 310 2.58 9.15 -5.09
N ALA A 311 3.67 9.16 -4.33
CA ALA A 311 4.96 8.66 -4.74
C ALA A 311 4.85 7.19 -5.16
N TYR A 312 5.63 6.82 -6.17
CA TYR A 312 5.66 5.48 -6.72
C TYR A 312 7.09 4.97 -6.76
N ASP A 313 7.36 3.88 -6.05
CA ASP A 313 8.64 3.19 -6.11
C ASP A 313 8.64 2.22 -7.30
N ARG A 314 9.43 2.56 -8.32
CA ARG A 314 9.58 1.74 -9.54
C ARG A 314 10.28 0.41 -9.28
N ARG A 315 11.11 0.29 -8.24
CA ARG A 315 11.85 -0.95 -7.94
C ARG A 315 10.92 -2.02 -7.38
N THR A 316 9.96 -1.60 -6.57
CA THR A 316 8.97 -2.48 -5.94
C THR A 316 7.61 -2.43 -6.62
N ALA A 317 7.47 -1.62 -7.67
CA ALA A 317 6.20 -1.34 -8.35
C ALA A 317 5.05 -1.03 -7.37
N THR A 318 5.34 -0.18 -6.38
CA THR A 318 4.42 0.08 -5.27
C THR A 318 4.20 1.57 -5.10
N MET A 319 2.93 1.94 -5.02
CA MET A 319 2.50 3.29 -4.69
C MET A 319 2.49 3.48 -3.18
N SER A 320 2.97 4.63 -2.72
CA SER A 320 2.97 5.00 -1.32
C SER A 320 1.55 5.09 -0.77
N ASN A 321 1.29 4.40 0.33
CA ASN A 321 0.12 4.64 1.20
C ASN A 321 0.52 5.40 2.49
N GLN A 322 1.75 5.91 2.57
CA GLN A 322 2.28 6.64 3.73
C GLN A 322 2.10 8.16 3.59
N GLY A 323 1.33 8.61 2.58
CA GLY A 323 1.07 10.02 2.37
C GLY A 323 2.19 10.78 1.65
N VAL A 324 3.23 10.08 1.20
CA VAL A 324 4.34 10.70 0.46
C VAL A 324 3.88 11.02 -0.96
N MET A 325 3.88 12.30 -1.31
CA MET A 325 3.53 12.78 -2.65
C MET A 325 4.66 12.60 -3.64
N MET A 326 4.33 12.51 -4.92
CA MET A 326 5.28 12.45 -6.01
C MET A 326 5.67 13.85 -6.44
N HIS A 327 6.96 14.13 -6.45
CA HIS A 327 7.52 15.37 -6.98
C HIS A 327 8.33 15.10 -8.27
N ASP A 328 8.46 16.13 -9.10
CA ASP A 328 9.38 16.12 -10.24
C ASP A 328 10.82 16.46 -9.81
N ALA A 329 11.74 16.50 -10.77
CA ALA A 329 13.14 16.81 -10.50
C ALA A 329 13.37 18.25 -10.01
N ALA A 330 12.42 19.16 -10.25
CA ALA A 330 12.44 20.53 -9.77
C ALA A 330 11.79 20.67 -8.38
N GLY A 331 11.25 19.59 -7.81
CA GLY A 331 10.57 19.59 -6.52
C GLY A 331 9.11 20.02 -6.58
N ASN A 332 8.49 20.12 -7.76
CA ASN A 332 7.06 20.43 -7.88
C ASN A 332 6.22 19.16 -7.78
N LEU A 333 5.01 19.28 -7.22
CA LEU A 333 4.05 18.17 -7.17
C LEU A 333 3.67 17.71 -8.58
N LYS A 334 3.72 16.40 -8.80
CA LYS A 334 3.20 15.80 -10.03
C LYS A 334 1.70 15.65 -9.93
N MET A 335 1.00 16.54 -10.63
CA MET A 335 -0.45 16.54 -10.72
C MET A 335 -0.94 15.57 -11.80
N THR A 336 -2.15 15.05 -11.63
CA THR A 336 -2.86 14.22 -12.62
C THR A 336 -4.36 14.46 -12.51
N ASP A 337 -5.09 14.18 -13.58
CA ASP A 337 -6.55 14.09 -13.52
C ASP A 337 -6.97 13.02 -12.52
N GLY A 338 -7.90 13.39 -11.63
CA GLY A 338 -8.41 12.50 -10.61
C GLY A 338 -9.50 13.15 -9.78
N TYR A 339 -9.55 12.76 -8.51
CA TYR A 339 -10.42 13.38 -7.53
C TYR A 339 -9.60 14.15 -6.50
N LYS A 340 -10.04 15.35 -6.17
CA LYS A 340 -9.53 16.14 -5.03
C LYS A 340 -10.06 15.59 -3.69
N VAL A 341 -10.04 14.27 -3.56
CA VAL A 341 -10.49 13.49 -2.41
C VAL A 341 -9.31 12.75 -1.83
N LEU A 342 -9.08 12.90 -0.53
CA LEU A 342 -8.11 12.14 0.23
C LEU A 342 -8.83 11.19 1.18
N VAL A 343 -8.53 9.90 1.10
CA VAL A 343 -8.99 8.91 2.07
C VAL A 343 -7.86 8.67 3.07
N PHE A 344 -8.17 8.75 4.35
CA PHE A 344 -7.26 8.45 5.44
C PHE A 344 -7.86 7.32 6.28
N VAL A 345 -7.17 6.19 6.37
CA VAL A 345 -7.59 5.03 7.14
C VAL A 345 -6.64 4.81 8.30
N GLU A 346 -7.18 4.73 9.50
CA GLU A 346 -6.39 4.58 10.73
C GLU A 346 -7.06 3.65 11.74
N ASN A 347 -6.25 2.94 12.52
CA ASN A 347 -6.72 2.13 13.65
C ASN A 347 -6.79 2.95 14.95
N TYR A 348 -7.62 4.01 14.99
CA TYR A 348 -7.77 4.88 16.15
C TYR A 348 -9.22 4.95 16.67
N GLY A 349 -9.45 4.45 17.88
CA GLY A 349 -10.79 4.35 18.48
C GLY A 349 -11.33 5.64 19.10
N GLY A 350 -10.52 6.69 19.23
CA GLY A 350 -10.94 7.93 19.92
C GLY A 350 -10.45 8.06 21.36
N GLU A 351 -9.71 7.08 21.85
CA GLU A 351 -9.00 7.13 23.12
C GLU A 351 -7.51 7.08 22.83
N ASN A 352 -6.74 7.92 23.53
CA ASN A 352 -5.30 7.73 23.58
C ASN A 352 -5.08 6.45 24.38
N VAL A 353 -5.00 5.32 23.68
CA VAL A 353 -4.46 4.11 24.27
C VAL A 353 -3.00 4.44 24.55
N VAL A 354 -2.71 4.93 25.75
CA VAL A 354 -1.42 4.64 26.37
C VAL A 354 -1.37 3.12 26.28
N ALA A 355 -0.51 2.60 25.42
CA ALA A 355 -0.26 1.18 25.34
C ALA A 355 0.17 0.75 26.76
N ALA A 356 -0.81 0.30 27.55
CA ALA A 356 -0.56 -0.39 28.78
C ALA A 356 0.09 -1.69 28.32
N LEU A 357 1.41 -1.72 28.46
CA LEU A 357 2.26 -2.89 28.36
C LEU A 357 1.55 -4.08 29.03
N PHE A 358 1.19 -5.07 28.22
CA PHE A 358 0.86 -6.42 28.66
C PHE A 358 1.57 -7.41 27.75
#